data_AF-A0A1V2PGU8-F1
#
_entry.id   AF-A0A1V2PGU8-F1
#
_cell.length_a   1.000
_cell.length_b   1.000
_cell.length_c   1.000
_cell.angle_alpha   90.00
_cell.angle_beta   90.00
_cell.angle_gamma   90.00
#
_symmetry.space_group_name_H-M   'P 1'
#
loop_
_entity.id
_entity.type
_entity.pdbx_description
1 polymer ?
#
loop_
_entity_poly.entity_id
_entity_poly.type
_entity_poly.pdbx_seq_one_letter_code
_entity_poly.pdbx_strand_id
1 'polypeptide(L)'
;MITRRSLLIGSAAAVASGVAWAPTAQAAACGPNVELRATPKLAVTVRTRSGWGADESYRLKDGKERWLPEYFKAQTLTVHHEGVGTGGDPAARVRGIYKLHAVDNGWGDIGYHLLIGSDGVIFEGRWSGDDCVPVFPATGSAPVNAGHVAQWNAGNIGICLINNLSVVEPTAAALESLAKVAAVLSVRCGLDPLGSTNYVNPINGKRKTVPTMSLHRDWATTECPGEKLLPKIPQVKARVTELVKSSR
;
A
#
# COMPACT_ATOMS: atom_id res chain seq x y z
N MET A 1 -76.43 8.24 35.20
CA MET A 1 -76.19 7.00 35.95
C MET A 1 -75.08 6.22 35.24
N ILE A 2 -74.09 5.77 35.99
CA ILE A 2 -73.07 4.75 35.67
C ILE A 2 -71.88 5.20 34.79
N THR A 3 -70.83 5.53 35.54
CA THR A 3 -69.39 5.52 35.24
C THR A 3 -68.85 4.19 34.73
N ARG A 4 -67.77 4.22 33.93
CA ARG A 4 -66.65 3.26 34.01
C ARG A 4 -65.35 3.81 33.37
N ARG A 5 -64.39 4.13 34.25
CA ARG A 5 -62.94 3.86 34.19
C ARG A 5 -62.61 2.62 33.33
N SER A 6 -61.52 2.45 32.57
CA SER A 6 -60.17 3.03 32.46
C SER A 6 -59.55 2.53 31.14
N LEU A 7 -58.56 3.22 30.57
CA LEU A 7 -57.17 2.73 30.39
C LEU A 7 -56.36 3.75 29.57
N LEU A 8 -55.37 4.34 30.22
CA LEU A 8 -54.17 4.86 29.57
C LEU A 8 -53.38 3.68 29.02
N ILE A 9 -52.83 3.81 27.82
CA ILE A 9 -51.41 3.54 27.48
C ILE A 9 -51.12 4.38 26.24
N GLY A 10 -50.19 5.32 26.38
CA GLY A 10 -49.68 6.10 25.27
C GLY A 10 -48.75 5.28 24.39
N SER A 11 -48.49 5.77 23.19
CA SER A 11 -47.25 5.46 22.48
C SER A 11 -46.87 6.70 21.68
N ALA A 12 -45.71 7.23 22.06
CA ALA A 12 -45.10 8.45 21.58
C ALA A 12 -44.76 8.36 20.08
N ALA A 13 -44.82 9.51 19.42
CA ALA A 13 -44.21 9.72 18.12
C ALA A 13 -42.70 9.45 18.23
N ALA A 14 -42.24 8.33 17.67
CA ALA A 14 -40.82 8.11 17.44
C ALA A 14 -40.41 8.89 16.20
N VAL A 15 -39.87 10.09 16.42
CA VAL A 15 -39.04 10.77 15.44
C VAL A 15 -37.81 9.89 15.24
N ALA A 16 -37.72 9.23 14.09
CA ALA A 16 -36.54 8.48 13.70
C ALA A 16 -35.41 9.48 13.42
N SER A 17 -34.69 9.85 14.48
CA SER A 17 -33.42 10.56 14.37
C SER A 17 -32.42 9.61 13.72
N GLY A 18 -32.25 9.77 12.41
CA GLY A 18 -31.17 9.13 11.68
C GLY A 18 -29.84 9.49 12.35
N VAL A 19 -29.11 8.47 12.80
CA VAL A 19 -27.72 8.65 13.19
C VAL A 19 -26.94 8.84 11.90
N ALA A 20 -26.87 10.09 11.44
CA ALA A 20 -25.88 10.49 10.47
C ALA A 20 -24.51 10.22 11.12
N TRP A 21 -23.77 9.25 10.58
CA TRP A 21 -22.35 9.14 10.87
C TRP A 21 -21.69 10.45 10.48
N ALA A 22 -21.29 11.23 11.49
CA ALA A 22 -20.49 12.42 11.27
C ALA A 22 -19.17 11.98 10.61
N PRO A 23 -18.75 12.64 9.52
CA PRO A 23 -17.48 12.32 8.88
C PRO A 23 -16.37 12.64 9.88
N THR A 24 -15.67 11.60 10.34
CA THR A 24 -14.43 11.76 11.10
C THR A 24 -13.40 12.45 10.19
N ALA A 25 -12.86 13.57 10.67
CA ALA A 25 -11.71 14.32 10.14
C ALA A 25 -11.46 14.16 8.63
N GLN A 26 -12.13 15.00 7.84
CA GLN A 26 -12.02 15.23 6.40
C GLN A 26 -10.74 14.69 5.72
N ALA A 27 -10.80 13.47 5.19
CA ALA A 27 -9.84 13.01 4.18
C ALA A 27 -10.24 13.56 2.81
N ALA A 28 -9.79 14.78 2.46
CA ALA A 28 -9.88 15.28 1.09
C ALA A 28 -8.84 16.38 0.81
N ALA A 29 -7.55 16.03 0.75
CA ALA A 29 -6.63 16.77 -0.11
C ALA A 29 -6.58 16.15 -1.52
N CYS A 30 -6.70 14.81 -1.59
CA CYS A 30 -6.57 14.02 -2.81
C CYS A 30 -7.90 13.31 -3.09
N GLY A 31 -8.36 13.36 -4.35
CA GLY A 31 -9.51 12.56 -4.79
C GLY A 31 -9.30 11.06 -4.57
N PRO A 32 -10.28 10.21 -4.90
CA PRO A 32 -10.20 8.76 -4.65
C PRO A 32 -9.08 8.06 -5.44
N ASN A 33 -8.52 8.71 -6.46
CA ASN A 33 -7.38 8.23 -7.20
C ASN A 33 -6.47 9.40 -7.59
N VAL A 34 -5.18 9.12 -7.73
CA VAL A 34 -4.13 10.03 -8.20
C VAL A 34 -3.23 9.31 -9.20
N GLU A 35 -2.46 10.06 -9.99
CA GLU A 35 -1.46 9.47 -10.87
C GLU A 35 -0.08 9.49 -10.22
N LEU A 36 0.53 8.31 -10.06
CA LEU A 36 1.95 8.21 -9.81
C LEU A 36 2.69 8.18 -11.15
N ARG A 37 3.35 9.28 -11.48
CA ARG A 37 3.97 9.52 -12.78
C ARG A 37 5.50 9.49 -12.69
N ALA A 38 6.13 8.89 -13.70
CA ALA A 38 7.57 8.97 -13.93
C ALA A 38 7.89 9.84 -15.16
N THR A 39 7.13 9.68 -16.25
CA THR A 39 7.20 10.52 -17.45
C THR A 39 5.78 10.78 -17.99
N PRO A 40 5.58 11.68 -18.98
CA PRO A 40 4.27 11.84 -19.63
C PRO A 40 3.70 10.54 -20.22
N LYS A 41 4.57 9.60 -20.63
CA LYS A 41 4.19 8.31 -21.24
C LYS A 41 4.14 7.14 -20.23
N LEU A 42 4.65 7.33 -19.01
CA LEU A 42 4.73 6.28 -18.00
C LEU A 42 4.18 6.78 -16.65
N ALA A 43 2.96 6.35 -16.37
CA ALA A 43 2.23 6.62 -15.14
C ALA A 43 1.35 5.43 -14.76
N VAL A 44 0.96 5.39 -13.49
CA VAL A 44 -0.07 4.47 -12.98
C VAL A 44 -1.09 5.24 -12.16
N THR A 45 -2.34 4.82 -12.22
CA THR A 45 -3.39 5.29 -11.32
C THR A 45 -3.28 4.55 -10.00
N VAL A 46 -3.16 5.30 -8.90
CA VAL A 46 -3.12 4.79 -7.54
C VAL A 46 -4.40 5.21 -6.84
N ARG A 47 -5.14 4.24 -6.30
CA ARG A 47 -6.24 4.49 -5.38
C ARG A 47 -5.66 5.00 -4.07
N THR A 48 -5.99 6.23 -3.73
CA THR A 48 -5.46 6.92 -2.55
C THR A 48 -5.98 6.30 -1.27
N ARG A 49 -5.36 6.66 -0.15
CA ARG A 49 -5.83 6.29 1.19
C ARG A 49 -7.31 6.62 1.41
N SER A 50 -7.74 7.82 1.03
CA SER A 50 -9.17 8.19 1.04
C SER A 50 -10.00 7.32 0.08
N GLY A 51 -9.47 7.01 -1.11
CA GLY A 51 -10.14 6.21 -2.12
C GLY A 51 -10.41 4.75 -1.74
N TRP A 52 -9.57 4.14 -0.91
CA TRP A 52 -9.83 2.79 -0.37
C TRP A 52 -10.44 2.78 1.03
N GLY A 53 -10.70 3.97 1.61
CA GLY A 53 -11.36 4.12 2.90
C GLY A 53 -10.43 3.86 4.09
N ALA A 54 -9.23 4.43 4.08
CA ALA A 54 -8.33 4.42 5.22
C ALA A 54 -8.94 5.10 6.44
N ASP A 55 -8.88 4.42 7.59
CA ASP A 55 -9.14 5.07 8.88
C ASP A 55 -7.86 5.72 9.37
N GLU A 56 -7.65 6.99 9.01
CA GLU A 56 -6.43 7.73 9.35
C GLU A 56 -6.22 7.89 10.86
N SER A 57 -7.22 7.63 11.71
CA SER A 57 -7.03 7.62 13.15
C SER A 57 -6.05 6.53 13.61
N TYR A 58 -5.88 5.44 12.84
CA TYR A 58 -4.98 4.34 13.19
C TYR A 58 -3.51 4.73 13.15
N ARG A 59 -3.13 5.70 12.30
CA ARG A 59 -1.75 6.21 12.26
C ARG A 59 -1.45 7.26 13.32
N LEU A 60 -2.47 7.79 13.97
CA LEU A 60 -2.35 8.89 14.90
C LEU A 60 -2.38 8.43 16.36
N LYS A 61 -1.64 9.15 17.20
CA LYS A 61 -1.77 9.13 18.66
C LYS A 61 -1.72 10.57 19.13
N ASP A 62 -2.76 10.99 19.85
CA ASP A 62 -2.91 12.37 20.35
C ASP A 62 -2.77 13.43 19.22
N GLY A 63 -3.31 13.11 18.04
CA GLY A 63 -3.25 13.97 16.85
C GLY A 63 -1.89 14.01 16.14
N LYS A 64 -0.92 13.19 16.55
CA LYS A 64 0.43 13.12 15.96
C LYS A 64 0.70 11.77 15.35
N GLU A 65 1.55 11.72 14.32
CA GLU A 65 2.00 10.44 13.75
C GLU A 65 2.63 9.55 14.81
N ARG A 66 2.14 8.31 14.90
CA ARG A 66 2.81 7.25 15.68
C ARG A 66 4.14 6.86 15.05
N TRP A 67 4.21 6.95 13.72
CA TRP A 67 5.41 6.71 12.94
C TRP A 67 5.65 7.89 12.02
N LEU A 68 6.62 8.72 12.39
CA LEU A 68 7.00 9.90 11.63
C LEU A 68 7.55 9.50 10.25
N PRO A 69 7.20 10.22 9.16
CA PRO A 69 7.82 10.04 7.87
C PRO A 69 9.29 10.41 7.91
N GLU A 70 10.12 9.52 7.37
CA GLU A 70 11.53 9.76 7.07
C GLU A 70 11.75 9.39 5.62
N TYR A 71 12.67 10.03 4.91
CA TYR A 71 12.85 9.83 3.47
C TYR A 71 14.28 9.43 3.15
N PHE A 72 14.43 8.35 2.40
CA PHE A 72 15.75 7.81 2.05
C PHE A 72 15.81 7.54 0.55
N LYS A 73 16.93 7.88 -0.10
CA LYS A 73 17.12 7.60 -1.52
C LYS A 73 16.88 6.11 -1.81
N ALA A 74 16.01 5.83 -2.77
CA ALA A 74 15.73 4.47 -3.20
C ALA A 74 16.99 3.83 -3.80
N GLN A 75 17.24 2.58 -3.42
CA GLN A 75 18.32 1.73 -3.93
C GLN A 75 17.75 0.47 -4.58
N THR A 76 16.59 0.00 -4.12
CA THR A 76 16.00 -1.28 -4.54
C THR A 76 14.48 -1.26 -4.37
N LEU A 77 13.80 -2.12 -5.11
CA LEU A 77 12.38 -2.43 -4.97
C LEU A 77 12.26 -3.86 -4.44
N THR A 78 11.36 -4.12 -3.49
CA THR A 78 11.09 -5.48 -3.01
C THR A 78 9.63 -5.87 -3.24
N VAL A 79 9.42 -6.99 -3.95
CA VAL A 79 8.10 -7.57 -4.19
C VAL A 79 7.72 -8.52 -3.05
N HIS A 80 6.50 -8.35 -2.56
CA HIS A 80 5.87 -9.15 -1.52
C HIS A 80 4.55 -9.77 -2.01
N HIS A 81 4.07 -10.77 -1.28
CA HIS A 81 2.65 -11.10 -1.23
C HIS A 81 2.09 -10.77 0.15
N GLU A 82 0.77 -10.77 0.28
CA GLU A 82 0.12 -10.66 1.59
C GLU A 82 0.27 -11.96 2.41
N GLY A 83 0.18 -13.12 1.75
CA GLY A 83 0.48 -14.42 2.37
C GLY A 83 -0.62 -15.03 3.24
N VAL A 84 -1.76 -14.36 3.46
CA VAL A 84 -2.83 -14.85 4.34
C VAL A 84 -4.06 -15.36 3.58
N GLY A 85 -4.97 -14.48 3.18
CA GLY A 85 -6.24 -14.86 2.55
C GLY A 85 -6.16 -15.03 1.03
N THR A 86 -7.22 -15.55 0.41
CA THR A 86 -7.37 -15.61 -1.06
C THR A 86 -8.72 -15.03 -1.47
N GLY A 87 -8.77 -14.27 -2.57
CA GLY A 87 -9.99 -13.63 -3.07
C GLY A 87 -10.53 -12.49 -2.18
N GLY A 88 -11.81 -12.18 -2.33
CA GLY A 88 -12.47 -11.07 -1.63
C GLY A 88 -12.18 -9.69 -2.25
N ASP A 89 -12.81 -8.66 -1.69
CA ASP A 89 -12.61 -7.26 -2.10
C ASP A 89 -11.18 -6.80 -1.73
N PRO A 90 -10.32 -6.44 -2.71
CA PRO A 90 -8.97 -5.98 -2.43
C PRO A 90 -8.94 -4.73 -1.54
N ALA A 91 -9.92 -3.82 -1.63
CA ALA A 91 -9.94 -2.63 -0.76
C ALA A 91 -10.18 -3.01 0.71
N ALA A 92 -11.11 -3.94 0.98
CA ALA A 92 -11.31 -4.50 2.30
C ALA A 92 -10.05 -5.19 2.85
N ARG A 93 -9.31 -5.92 1.98
CA ARG A 93 -8.04 -6.55 2.34
C ARG A 93 -6.99 -5.52 2.74
N VAL A 94 -6.85 -4.42 1.98
CA VAL A 94 -5.94 -3.31 2.33
C VAL A 94 -6.31 -2.71 3.69
N ARG A 95 -7.60 -2.46 3.98
CA ARG A 95 -8.03 -1.96 5.30
C ARG A 95 -7.68 -2.92 6.43
N GLY A 96 -7.82 -4.24 6.20
CA GLY A 96 -7.41 -5.27 7.15
C GLY A 96 -5.90 -5.26 7.43
N ILE A 97 -5.08 -5.21 6.38
CA ILE A 97 -3.61 -5.10 6.50
C ILE A 97 -3.22 -3.81 7.24
N TYR A 98 -3.87 -2.69 6.92
CA TYR A 98 -3.60 -1.41 7.57
C TYR A 98 -3.90 -1.48 9.08
N LYS A 99 -5.06 -2.00 9.47
CA LYS A 99 -5.41 -2.20 10.88
C LYS A 99 -4.41 -3.11 11.60
N LEU A 100 -4.09 -4.26 10.99
CA LEU A 100 -3.12 -5.20 11.54
C LEU A 100 -1.77 -4.53 11.79
N HIS A 101 -1.24 -3.80 10.82
CA HIS A 101 0.08 -3.19 10.93
C HIS A 101 0.09 -1.98 11.88
N ALA A 102 -0.85 -1.06 11.69
CA ALA A 102 -0.86 0.21 12.42
C ALA A 102 -1.27 0.02 13.89
N VAL A 103 -2.32 -0.78 14.12
CA VAL A 103 -2.95 -0.95 15.44
C VAL A 103 -2.43 -2.19 16.14
N ASP A 104 -2.67 -3.36 15.55
CA ASP A 104 -2.50 -4.63 16.26
C ASP A 104 -1.02 -4.97 16.47
N ASN A 105 -0.17 -4.70 15.47
CA ASN A 105 1.30 -4.75 15.59
C ASN A 105 1.90 -3.46 16.18
N GLY A 106 1.11 -2.39 16.24
CA GLY A 106 1.50 -1.10 16.82
C GLY A 106 2.48 -0.27 16.00
N TRP A 107 2.73 -0.59 14.73
CA TRP A 107 3.73 0.09 13.88
C TRP A 107 3.36 1.53 13.55
N GLY A 108 2.08 1.89 13.70
CA GLY A 108 1.59 3.23 13.41
C GLY A 108 1.28 3.50 11.94
N ASP A 109 1.56 2.59 11.00
CA ASP A 109 1.00 2.65 9.64
C ASP A 109 1.15 1.30 8.92
N ILE A 110 0.59 1.22 7.72
CA ILE A 110 0.81 0.09 6.81
C ILE A 110 2.28 0.03 6.37
N GLY A 111 2.81 -1.20 6.33
CA GLY A 111 4.25 -1.45 6.14
C GLY A 111 4.72 -1.42 4.68
N TYR A 112 3.81 -1.42 3.72
CA TYR A 112 4.12 -1.42 2.28
C TYR A 112 3.90 -0.04 1.69
N HIS A 113 4.64 0.33 0.64
CA HIS A 113 4.44 1.60 -0.05
C HIS A 113 3.24 1.54 -0.98
N LEU A 114 3.10 0.43 -1.69
CA LEU A 114 1.99 0.16 -2.61
C LEU A 114 1.50 -1.27 -2.44
N LEU A 115 0.20 -1.47 -2.61
CA LEU A 115 -0.44 -2.79 -2.66
C LEU A 115 -1.15 -2.96 -4.00
N ILE A 116 -1.24 -4.19 -4.50
CA ILE A 116 -1.85 -4.50 -5.79
C ILE A 116 -2.90 -5.58 -5.59
N GLY A 117 -4.15 -5.24 -5.89
CA GLY A 117 -5.28 -6.17 -5.85
C GLY A 117 -5.20 -7.23 -6.95
N SER A 118 -5.91 -8.35 -6.76
CA SER A 118 -6.06 -9.35 -7.83
C SER A 118 -6.82 -8.82 -9.04
N ASP A 119 -7.52 -7.71 -8.91
CA ASP A 119 -8.16 -6.95 -9.99
C ASP A 119 -7.19 -5.99 -10.72
N GLY A 120 -5.94 -5.87 -10.27
CA GLY A 120 -4.95 -4.94 -10.81
C GLY A 120 -5.04 -3.52 -10.26
N VAL A 121 -5.95 -3.23 -9.33
CA VAL A 121 -5.99 -1.91 -8.69
C VAL A 121 -4.75 -1.73 -7.82
N ILE A 122 -4.08 -0.58 -7.97
CA ILE A 122 -2.92 -0.20 -7.16
C ILE A 122 -3.42 0.69 -6.03
N PHE A 123 -3.08 0.34 -4.79
CA PHE A 123 -3.48 1.05 -3.59
C PHE A 123 -2.29 1.73 -2.96
N GLU A 124 -2.49 2.98 -2.55
CA GLU A 124 -1.54 3.72 -1.72
C GLU A 124 -1.42 3.06 -0.34
N GLY A 125 -0.19 2.78 0.08
CA GLY A 125 0.12 2.23 1.39
C GLY A 125 0.60 3.30 2.36
N ARG A 126 1.87 3.20 2.77
CA ARG A 126 2.53 4.07 3.76
C ARG A 126 2.28 5.54 3.43
N TRP A 127 1.74 6.29 4.40
CA TRP A 127 1.49 7.71 4.26
C TRP A 127 2.81 8.47 4.02
N SER A 128 2.85 9.27 2.95
CA SER A 128 4.05 9.99 2.48
C SER A 128 3.92 11.52 2.49
N GLY A 129 2.85 12.06 3.08
CA GLY A 129 2.56 13.49 3.10
C GLY A 129 1.12 13.81 2.67
N ASP A 130 0.74 15.09 2.81
CA ASP A 130 -0.58 15.61 2.42
C ASP A 130 -0.66 16.06 0.96
N ASP A 131 0.41 15.91 0.21
CA ASP A 131 0.65 16.46 -1.12
C ASP A 131 0.15 15.58 -2.28
N CYS A 132 -0.51 14.46 -1.97
CA CYS A 132 -1.14 13.58 -2.95
C CYS A 132 -0.17 12.89 -3.91
N VAL A 133 1.09 12.72 -3.52
CA VAL A 133 2.10 12.00 -4.28
C VAL A 133 2.46 10.71 -3.55
N PRO A 134 1.76 9.58 -3.80
CA PRO A 134 2.05 8.32 -3.11
C PRO A 134 3.53 7.96 -3.17
N VAL A 135 4.05 7.39 -2.08
CA VAL A 135 5.45 6.95 -1.92
C VAL A 135 6.44 8.09 -1.67
N PHE A 136 6.21 9.31 -2.16
CA PHE A 136 7.18 10.41 -2.14
C PHE A 136 6.64 11.64 -1.40
N PRO A 137 7.50 12.56 -0.96
CA PRO A 137 7.06 13.88 -0.48
C PRO A 137 6.80 14.83 -1.66
N ALA A 138 6.19 15.98 -1.36
CA ALA A 138 5.83 17.02 -2.33
C ALA A 138 7.01 17.47 -3.20
N THR A 139 8.17 17.54 -2.56
CA THR A 139 9.43 17.94 -3.20
C THR A 139 10.48 16.88 -2.94
N GLY A 140 11.06 16.38 -4.02
CA GLY A 140 12.16 15.40 -3.97
C GLY A 140 11.77 14.04 -4.52
N SER A 141 12.76 13.15 -4.53
CA SER A 141 12.65 11.82 -5.15
C SER A 141 12.97 10.68 -4.19
N ALA A 142 13.19 11.00 -2.91
CA ALA A 142 13.42 9.99 -1.88
C ALA A 142 12.06 9.46 -1.39
N PRO A 143 11.78 8.15 -1.51
CA PRO A 143 10.56 7.57 -0.95
C PRO A 143 10.52 7.70 0.58
N VAL A 144 9.31 7.76 1.13
CA VAL A 144 9.07 7.61 2.57
C VAL A 144 9.58 6.25 3.05
N ASN A 145 10.09 6.14 4.26
CA ASN A 145 10.50 4.90 4.87
C ASN A 145 9.25 4.09 5.27
N ALA A 146 9.25 2.79 4.93
CA ALA A 146 8.20 1.86 5.28
C ALA A 146 8.75 0.65 6.08
N GLY A 147 7.96 -0.43 6.19
CA GLY A 147 8.09 -1.44 7.24
C GLY A 147 7.74 -2.82 6.73
N HIS A 148 8.49 -3.31 5.75
CA HIS A 148 8.17 -4.56 5.03
C HIS A 148 9.31 -5.58 5.01
N VAL A 149 10.55 -5.16 5.25
CA VAL A 149 11.71 -6.05 5.38
C VAL A 149 12.53 -5.58 6.57
N ALA A 150 12.36 -6.24 7.72
CA ALA A 150 13.05 -5.87 8.95
C ALA A 150 14.56 -5.74 8.71
N GLN A 151 15.16 -4.64 9.20
CA GLN A 151 16.58 -4.27 9.03
C GLN A 151 16.99 -3.79 7.63
N TRP A 152 16.10 -3.81 6.62
CA TRP A 152 16.41 -3.48 5.23
C TRP A 152 15.36 -2.56 4.58
N ASN A 153 14.63 -1.76 5.38
CA ASN A 153 13.55 -0.89 4.91
C ASN A 153 14.05 0.41 4.26
N ALA A 154 15.02 1.10 4.89
CA ALA A 154 15.40 2.44 4.50
C ALA A 154 16.05 2.48 3.11
N GLY A 155 15.40 3.12 2.13
CA GLY A 155 15.82 3.12 0.73
C GLY A 155 15.41 1.86 -0.06
N ASN A 156 14.50 1.06 0.47
CA ASN A 156 13.91 -0.11 -0.18
C ASN A 156 12.40 0.08 -0.33
N ILE A 157 11.88 0.08 -1.56
CA ILE A 157 10.45 0.30 -1.80
C ILE A 157 9.71 -1.04 -1.89
N GLY A 158 8.91 -1.35 -0.87
CA GLY A 158 8.04 -2.54 -0.83
C GLY A 158 6.73 -2.40 -1.60
N ILE A 159 6.47 -3.36 -2.50
CA ILE A 159 5.24 -3.52 -3.27
C ILE A 159 4.60 -4.87 -2.88
N CYS A 160 3.36 -4.89 -2.41
CA CYS A 160 2.68 -6.11 -1.95
C CYS A 160 1.55 -6.53 -2.88
N LEU A 161 1.58 -7.75 -3.40
CA LEU A 161 0.43 -8.33 -4.12
C LEU A 161 -0.53 -8.96 -3.10
N ILE A 162 -1.79 -8.52 -3.13
CA ILE A 162 -2.86 -9.06 -2.28
C ILE A 162 -3.12 -10.51 -2.67
N ASN A 163 -3.42 -11.32 -1.65
CA ASN A 163 -3.54 -12.78 -1.64
C ASN A 163 -2.31 -13.56 -1.16
N ASN A 164 -2.59 -14.78 -0.70
CA ASN A 164 -1.60 -15.80 -0.46
C ASN A 164 -1.15 -16.45 -1.77
N LEU A 165 -0.13 -15.86 -2.39
CA LEU A 165 0.47 -16.38 -3.62
C LEU A 165 1.34 -17.63 -3.42
N SER A 166 1.36 -18.24 -2.22
CA SER A 166 1.85 -19.61 -2.07
C SER A 166 0.81 -20.63 -2.56
N VAL A 167 -0.47 -20.27 -2.57
CA VAL A 167 -1.56 -21.21 -2.91
C VAL A 167 -2.38 -20.83 -4.14
N VAL A 168 -2.48 -19.54 -4.49
CA VAL A 168 -3.20 -19.07 -5.69
C VAL A 168 -2.27 -18.38 -6.69
N GLU A 169 -2.58 -18.54 -7.97
CA GLU A 169 -1.86 -17.85 -9.04
C GLU A 169 -2.13 -16.33 -9.00
N PRO A 170 -1.11 -15.49 -9.25
CA PRO A 170 -1.34 -14.07 -9.49
C PRO A 170 -2.12 -13.89 -10.80
N THR A 171 -3.08 -12.96 -10.81
CA THR A 171 -3.85 -12.66 -12.03
C THR A 171 -2.99 -11.88 -13.04
N ALA A 172 -3.35 -11.96 -14.32
CA ALA A 172 -2.69 -11.16 -15.35
C ALA A 172 -2.76 -9.65 -15.07
N ALA A 173 -3.88 -9.17 -14.53
CA ALA A 173 -4.07 -7.77 -14.14
C ALA A 173 -3.12 -7.34 -13.02
N ALA A 174 -2.92 -8.19 -12.01
CA ALA A 174 -1.96 -7.92 -10.93
C ALA A 174 -0.51 -7.92 -11.44
N LEU A 175 -0.15 -8.87 -12.32
CA LEU A 175 1.20 -8.94 -12.91
C LEU A 175 1.53 -7.73 -13.80
N GLU A 176 0.59 -7.29 -14.64
CA GLU A 176 0.78 -6.09 -15.47
C GLU A 176 0.89 -4.83 -14.60
N SER A 177 0.11 -4.75 -13.53
CA SER A 177 0.18 -3.63 -12.58
C SER A 177 1.49 -3.60 -11.82
N LEU A 178 2.00 -4.77 -11.40
CA LEU A 178 3.33 -4.90 -10.80
C LEU A 178 4.41 -4.41 -11.76
N ALA A 179 4.33 -4.79 -13.04
CA ALA A 179 5.30 -4.35 -14.04
C ALA A 179 5.24 -2.82 -14.26
N LYS A 180 4.04 -2.24 -14.36
CA LYS A 180 3.88 -0.78 -14.50
C LYS A 180 4.38 0.00 -13.29
N VAL A 181 4.03 -0.45 -12.07
CA VAL A 181 4.51 0.15 -10.82
C VAL A 181 6.04 0.09 -10.73
N ALA A 182 6.61 -1.09 -10.96
CA ALA A 182 8.06 -1.26 -10.92
C ALA A 182 8.76 -0.40 -11.99
N ALA A 183 8.19 -0.26 -13.20
CA ALA A 183 8.73 0.62 -14.23
C ALA A 183 8.68 2.10 -13.83
N VAL A 184 7.54 2.58 -13.32
CA VAL A 184 7.38 3.96 -12.82
C VAL A 184 8.41 4.24 -11.72
N LEU A 185 8.53 3.36 -10.73
CA LEU A 185 9.48 3.52 -9.63
C LEU A 185 10.93 3.43 -10.12
N SER A 186 11.24 2.51 -11.04
CA SER A 186 12.58 2.40 -11.64
C SER A 186 13.00 3.68 -12.34
N VAL A 187 12.14 4.27 -13.17
CA VAL A 187 12.46 5.53 -13.87
C VAL A 187 12.58 6.68 -12.87
N ARG A 188 11.61 6.82 -11.96
CA ARG A 188 11.57 7.93 -11.00
C ARG A 188 12.75 7.92 -10.03
N CYS A 189 13.24 6.74 -9.67
CA CYS A 189 14.34 6.55 -8.72
C CYS A 189 15.71 6.31 -9.40
N GLY A 190 15.76 6.21 -10.73
CA GLY A 190 16.99 5.91 -11.47
C GLY A 190 17.53 4.49 -11.20
N LEU A 191 16.65 3.51 -11.04
CA LEU A 191 17.00 2.12 -10.75
C LEU A 191 16.98 1.27 -12.03
N ASP A 192 18.01 0.46 -12.24
CA ASP A 192 18.01 -0.57 -13.29
C ASP A 192 17.25 -1.81 -12.80
N PRO A 193 16.07 -2.15 -13.36
CA PRO A 193 15.24 -3.27 -12.91
C PRO A 193 15.89 -4.66 -13.13
N LEU A 194 16.87 -4.77 -14.03
CA LEU A 194 17.62 -6.02 -14.28
C LEU A 194 18.96 -6.05 -13.54
N GLY A 195 19.34 -4.94 -12.91
CA GLY A 195 20.61 -4.77 -12.25
C GLY A 195 20.73 -5.52 -10.92
N SER A 196 21.92 -5.41 -10.34
CA SER A 196 22.25 -5.81 -8.99
C SER A 196 22.64 -4.56 -8.18
N THR A 197 22.23 -4.53 -6.91
CA THR A 197 22.45 -3.41 -6.00
C THR A 197 23.27 -3.88 -4.80
N ASN A 198 24.37 -3.18 -4.53
CA ASN A 198 25.11 -3.28 -3.28
C ASN A 198 24.43 -2.39 -2.23
N TYR A 199 23.32 -2.86 -1.69
CA TYR A 199 22.49 -2.09 -0.78
C TYR A 199 23.28 -1.73 0.49
N VAL A 200 23.13 -0.49 0.93
CA VAL A 200 23.63 -0.01 2.24
C VAL A 200 22.46 0.62 2.98
N ASN A 201 22.13 0.09 4.16
CA ASN A 201 21.11 0.69 5.01
C ASN A 201 21.64 2.05 5.52
N PRO A 202 21.00 3.18 5.20
CA PRO A 202 21.48 4.50 5.60
C PRO A 202 21.36 4.78 7.10
N ILE A 203 20.59 3.98 7.85
CA ILE A 203 20.37 4.15 9.29
C ILE A 203 21.42 3.36 10.11
N ASN A 204 21.68 2.11 9.74
CA ASN A 204 22.51 1.19 10.55
C ASN A 204 23.75 0.63 9.82
N GLY A 205 24.00 1.04 8.57
CA GLY A 205 25.18 0.66 7.81
C GLY A 205 25.22 -0.80 7.32
N LYS A 206 24.20 -1.63 7.59
CA LYS A 206 24.13 -3.01 7.10
C LYS A 206 24.19 -3.06 5.58
N ARG A 207 24.88 -4.06 5.04
CA ARG A 207 25.12 -4.22 3.60
C ARG A 207 24.68 -5.57 3.10
N LYS A 208 24.12 -5.61 1.89
CA LYS A 208 23.79 -6.86 1.20
C LYS A 208 23.73 -6.60 -0.31
N THR A 209 24.29 -7.52 -1.10
CA THR A 209 24.12 -7.50 -2.55
C THR A 209 22.87 -8.27 -2.92
N VAL A 210 21.96 -7.63 -3.65
CA VAL A 210 20.66 -8.20 -4.05
C VAL A 210 20.29 -7.74 -5.46
N PRO A 211 19.36 -8.39 -6.17
CA PRO A 211 18.76 -7.83 -7.37
C PRO A 211 18.14 -6.45 -7.10
N THR A 212 18.30 -5.48 -8.01
CA THR A 212 17.70 -4.14 -7.82
C THR A 212 16.18 -4.22 -7.69
N MET A 213 15.53 -5.10 -8.46
CA MET A 213 14.17 -5.56 -8.19
C MET A 213 14.24 -6.93 -7.50
N SER A 214 14.22 -6.89 -6.17
CA SER A 214 14.29 -8.01 -5.24
C SER A 214 12.92 -8.60 -4.92
N LEU A 215 12.94 -9.82 -4.39
CA LEU A 215 11.83 -10.49 -3.72
C LEU A 215 12.09 -10.52 -2.21
N HIS A 216 11.07 -10.65 -1.36
CA HIS A 216 11.30 -10.66 0.10
C HIS A 216 12.29 -11.76 0.55
N ARG A 217 12.23 -12.94 -0.07
CA ARG A 217 13.19 -14.04 0.14
C ARG A 217 14.64 -13.74 -0.20
N ASP A 218 14.92 -12.71 -1.01
CA ASP A 218 16.29 -12.27 -1.27
C ASP A 218 16.90 -11.61 -0.03
N TRP A 219 16.08 -11.22 0.96
CA TRP A 219 16.51 -10.54 2.18
C TRP A 219 16.54 -11.44 3.41
N ALA A 220 15.55 -12.33 3.56
CA ALA A 220 15.34 -13.15 4.74
C ALA A 220 14.77 -14.54 4.39
N THR A 221 14.82 -15.47 5.34
CA THR A 221 14.14 -16.76 5.21
C THR A 221 12.64 -16.57 5.35
N THR A 222 11.91 -16.65 4.23
CA THR A 222 10.45 -16.47 4.17
C THR A 222 9.87 -17.16 2.94
N GLU A 223 8.58 -17.52 2.99
CA GLU A 223 7.83 -17.99 1.82
C GLU A 223 7.51 -16.85 0.84
N CYS A 224 7.52 -15.60 1.31
CA CYS A 224 7.18 -14.43 0.51
C CYS A 224 8.17 -14.26 -0.69
N PRO A 225 7.68 -13.97 -1.91
CA PRO A 225 6.33 -13.54 -2.28
C PRO A 225 5.41 -14.69 -2.77
N GLY A 226 5.63 -15.90 -2.28
CA GLY A 226 4.83 -17.08 -2.61
C GLY A 226 5.32 -17.81 -3.86
N GLU A 227 5.25 -19.13 -3.80
CA GLU A 227 5.75 -20.04 -4.84
C GLU A 227 5.07 -19.89 -6.20
N LYS A 228 3.82 -19.42 -6.27
CA LYS A 228 3.10 -19.22 -7.54
C LYS A 228 3.56 -17.96 -8.27
N LEU A 229 4.09 -16.96 -7.55
CA LEU A 229 4.63 -15.74 -8.17
C LEU A 229 6.04 -15.95 -8.75
N LEU A 230 6.89 -16.76 -8.10
CA LEU A 230 8.31 -16.89 -8.47
C LEU A 230 8.54 -17.18 -9.96
N PRO A 231 7.84 -18.14 -10.60
CA PRO A 231 8.07 -18.46 -12.01
C PRO A 231 7.67 -17.31 -12.95
N LYS A 232 6.86 -16.35 -12.49
CA LYS A 232 6.39 -15.20 -13.27
C LYS A 232 7.35 -14.00 -13.20
N ILE A 233 8.24 -13.94 -12.21
CA ILE A 233 9.14 -12.80 -12.00
C ILE A 233 10.01 -12.48 -13.23
N PRO A 234 10.59 -13.46 -13.96
CA PRO A 234 11.34 -13.15 -15.18
C PRO A 234 10.49 -12.43 -16.24
N GLN A 235 9.24 -12.86 -16.44
CA GLN A 235 8.30 -12.21 -17.36
C GLN A 235 7.96 -10.78 -16.90
N VAL A 236 7.72 -10.58 -15.61
CA VAL A 236 7.48 -9.24 -15.05
C VAL A 236 8.68 -8.33 -15.30
N LYS A 237 9.91 -8.79 -15.03
CA LYS A 237 11.14 -8.00 -15.27
C LYS A 237 11.35 -7.66 -16.74
N ALA A 238 11.03 -8.57 -17.65
CA ALA A 238 11.04 -8.30 -19.09
C ALA A 238 10.04 -7.18 -19.44
N ARG A 239 8.81 -7.28 -18.92
CA ARG A 239 7.77 -6.26 -19.12
C ARG A 239 8.14 -4.89 -18.55
N VAL A 240 8.75 -4.85 -17.36
CA VAL A 240 9.29 -3.61 -16.78
C VAL A 240 10.30 -2.97 -17.73
N THR A 241 11.21 -3.76 -18.30
CA THR A 241 12.26 -3.28 -19.20
C THR A 241 11.68 -2.68 -20.48
N GLU A 242 10.63 -3.28 -21.05
CA GLU A 242 9.89 -2.73 -22.20
C GLU A 242 9.25 -1.37 -21.88
N LEU A 243 8.58 -1.27 -20.73
CA LEU A 243 7.93 -0.05 -20.27
C LEU A 243 8.94 1.08 -20.00
N VAL A 244 10.07 0.76 -19.36
CA VAL A 244 11.16 1.73 -19.14
C VAL A 244 11.71 2.24 -20.47
N LYS A 245 11.97 1.35 -21.45
CA LYS A 245 12.48 1.74 -22.77
C LYS A 245 11.51 2.63 -23.56
N SER A 246 10.23 2.28 -23.55
CA SER A 246 9.18 3.03 -24.27
C SER A 246 8.80 4.38 -23.63
N SER A 247 9.20 4.59 -22.37
CA SER A 247 8.93 5.83 -21.63
C SER A 247 9.88 6.99 -21.94
N ARG A 248 11.03 6.68 -22.57
CA ARG A 248 12.04 7.63 -23.03
C ARG A 248 11.58 8.34 -24.31
#